data_AF-A0A2W6SWX9-F1
#
_entry.id   AF-A0A2W6SWX9-F1
#
_cell.length_a   1.000
_cell.length_b   1.000
_cell.length_c   1.000
_cell.angle_alpha   90.00
_cell.angle_beta   90.00
_cell.angle_gamma   90.00
#
_symmetry.space_group_name_H-M   'P 1'
#
loop_
_entity.id
_entity.type
_entity.pdbx_description
1 polymer ?
#
loop_
_entity_poly.entity_id
_entity_poly.type
_entity_poly.pdbx_seq_one_letter_code
_entity_poly.pdbx_strand_id
1 'polypeptide(L)'
;VEVVMKLFTPSYDISWLVDNLSKIIGFVSFPLFYFILLALFYWLGTVKIIRFRQAIPGAILTTVLFVLTTYIFAIYVKDIARYNVLYGSIGSMILLMVWVNVNVYLLLFGNELNMAIRKLRLEKLLSDELQKEALVYKAQVKEPDLESDEEHTRKLNQENDSKA
;
A
#
# COMPACT_ATOMS: atom_id res chain seq x y z
N VAL A 1 -50.40 33.41 -3.67
CA VAL A 1 -49.79 32.38 -2.79
C VAL A 1 -49.26 31.18 -3.60
N GLU A 2 -49.72 30.97 -4.82
CA GLU A 2 -49.23 29.91 -5.72
C GLU A 2 -47.81 30.15 -6.27
N VAL A 3 -47.45 31.41 -6.54
CA VAL A 3 -46.19 31.78 -7.21
C VAL A 3 -44.96 31.53 -6.32
N VAL A 4 -45.10 31.64 -5.00
CA VAL A 4 -44.02 31.34 -4.04
C VAL A 4 -43.79 29.84 -3.89
N MET A 5 -44.82 29.00 -4.05
CA MET A 5 -44.67 27.54 -3.88
C MET A 5 -43.85 26.89 -5.00
N LYS A 6 -43.92 27.43 -6.23
CA LYS A 6 -43.08 26.96 -7.36
C LYS A 6 -41.59 27.23 -7.18
N LEU A 7 -41.20 28.12 -6.27
CA LEU A 7 -39.79 28.43 -5.99
C LEU A 7 -39.13 27.39 -5.07
N PHE A 8 -39.93 26.59 -4.36
CA PHE A 8 -39.47 25.63 -3.34
C PHE A 8 -39.72 24.15 -3.69
N THR A 9 -40.31 23.84 -4.85
CA THR A 9 -40.39 22.45 -5.35
C THR A 9 -39.21 22.18 -6.28
N PRO A 10 -38.11 21.56 -5.83
CA PRO A 10 -36.99 21.25 -6.70
C PRO A 10 -37.46 20.33 -7.82
N SER A 11 -37.38 20.82 -9.06
CA SER A 11 -37.64 20.10 -10.31
C SER A 11 -36.49 19.12 -10.63
N TYR A 12 -36.15 18.25 -9.68
CA TYR A 12 -35.23 17.14 -9.90
C TYR A 12 -36.00 15.86 -9.63
N ASP A 13 -36.47 15.20 -10.68
CA ASP A 13 -37.02 13.85 -10.61
C ASP A 13 -35.92 12.87 -10.20
N ILE A 14 -35.70 12.70 -8.89
CA ILE A 14 -34.80 11.68 -8.34
C ILE A 14 -35.32 10.25 -8.58
N SER A 15 -36.49 10.09 -9.22
CA SER A 15 -37.09 8.79 -9.53
C SER A 15 -36.14 7.89 -10.33
N TRP A 16 -35.42 8.45 -11.32
CA TRP A 16 -34.41 7.70 -12.06
C TRP A 16 -33.28 7.19 -11.15
N LEU A 17 -32.83 8.01 -10.19
CA LEU A 17 -31.76 7.63 -9.27
C LEU A 17 -32.24 6.56 -8.30
N VAL A 18 -33.48 6.67 -7.79
CA VAL A 18 -34.10 5.69 -6.89
C VAL A 18 -34.31 4.34 -7.60
N ASP A 19 -34.79 4.34 -8.84
CA ASP A 19 -35.04 3.13 -9.63
C ASP A 19 -33.73 2.40 -9.99
N ASN A 20 -32.67 3.16 -10.26
CA ASN A 20 -31.34 2.62 -10.56
C ASN A 20 -30.48 2.42 -9.30
N LEU A 21 -30.95 2.86 -8.13
CA LEU A 21 -30.17 2.85 -6.88
C LEU A 21 -29.74 1.42 -6.53
N SER A 22 -30.64 0.45 -6.64
CA SER A 22 -30.36 -0.95 -6.34
C SER A 22 -29.31 -1.56 -7.28
N LYS A 23 -29.35 -1.22 -8.57
CA LYS A 23 -28.39 -1.68 -9.58
C LYS A 23 -27.01 -1.06 -9.35
N ILE A 24 -26.97 0.23 -9.02
CA ILE A 24 -25.73 0.95 -8.70
C ILE A 24 -25.13 0.40 -7.41
N ILE A 25 -25.95 0.21 -6.37
CA ILE A 25 -25.50 -0.42 -5.11
C ILE A 25 -24.91 -1.80 -5.39
N GLY A 26 -25.55 -2.63 -6.20
CA GLY A 26 -25.05 -3.97 -6.52
C GLY A 26 -23.74 -3.94 -7.30
N PHE A 27 -23.65 -3.07 -8.31
CA PHE A 27 -22.48 -2.94 -9.16
C PHE A 27 -21.26 -2.41 -8.40
N VAL A 28 -21.45 -1.51 -7.43
CA VAL A 28 -20.38 -0.94 -6.61
C VAL A 28 -20.07 -1.82 -5.39
N SER A 29 -21.09 -2.46 -4.81
CA SER A 29 -20.93 -3.30 -3.61
C SER A 29 -20.09 -4.54 -3.88
N PHE A 30 -20.22 -5.17 -5.05
CA PHE A 30 -19.43 -6.35 -5.41
C PHE A 30 -17.90 -6.09 -5.44
N PRO A 31 -17.38 -5.11 -6.21
CA PRO A 31 -15.95 -4.79 -6.20
C PRO A 31 -15.50 -4.19 -4.87
N LEU A 32 -16.35 -3.46 -4.15
CA LEU A 32 -16.02 -2.94 -2.82
C LEU A 32 -15.87 -4.07 -1.79
N PHE A 33 -16.78 -5.05 -1.80
CA PHE A 33 -16.71 -6.22 -0.94
C PHE A 33 -15.47 -7.06 -1.27
N TYR A 34 -15.19 -7.26 -2.57
CA TYR A 34 -13.98 -7.93 -3.02
C TYR A 34 -12.71 -7.17 -2.61
N PHE A 35 -12.70 -5.85 -2.69
CA PHE A 35 -11.62 -4.99 -2.19
C PHE A 35 -11.40 -5.17 -0.68
N ILE A 36 -12.47 -5.16 0.11
CA ILE A 36 -12.41 -5.37 1.56
C ILE A 36 -11.88 -6.77 1.88
N LEU A 37 -12.34 -7.79 1.15
CA LEU A 37 -11.92 -9.17 1.32
C LEU A 37 -10.44 -9.34 0.95
N LEU A 38 -9.98 -8.71 -0.13
CA LEU A 38 -8.57 -8.64 -0.50
C LEU A 38 -7.75 -7.89 0.55
N ALA A 39 -8.20 -6.72 1.00
CA ALA A 39 -7.50 -5.95 2.03
C ALA A 39 -7.37 -6.74 3.34
N LEU A 40 -8.42 -7.48 3.72
CA LEU A 40 -8.42 -8.40 4.84
C LEU A 40 -7.46 -9.58 4.60
N PHE A 41 -7.48 -10.16 3.39
CA PHE A 41 -6.57 -11.23 3.01
C PHE A 41 -5.10 -10.79 3.00
N TYR A 42 -4.79 -9.57 2.53
CA TYR A 42 -3.46 -8.99 2.63
C TYR A 42 -3.08 -8.73 4.08
N TRP A 43 -4.02 -8.27 4.91
CA TRP A 43 -3.74 -8.05 6.32
C TRP A 43 -3.47 -9.36 7.07
N LEU A 44 -4.24 -10.41 6.82
CA LEU A 44 -4.07 -11.72 7.47
C LEU A 44 -2.94 -12.56 6.85
N GLY A 45 -2.78 -12.49 5.54
CA GLY A 45 -1.84 -13.33 4.77
C GLY A 45 -0.39 -12.86 4.86
N THR A 46 -0.16 -11.58 5.16
CA THR A 46 1.20 -11.08 5.34
C THR A 46 1.61 -11.12 6.80
N VAL A 47 2.19 -12.25 7.22
CA VAL A 47 2.68 -12.60 8.58
C VAL A 47 3.58 -11.54 9.24
N LYS A 48 4.02 -10.49 8.53
CA LYS A 48 4.91 -9.42 9.03
C LYS A 48 4.38 -7.99 8.89
N ILE A 49 3.09 -7.77 8.54
CA ILE A 49 2.55 -6.42 8.38
C ILE A 49 1.69 -6.02 9.57
N ILE A 50 2.32 -5.34 10.52
CA ILE A 50 1.74 -4.92 11.80
C ILE A 50 0.87 -3.64 11.65
N ARG A 51 0.94 -2.92 10.51
CA ARG A 51 0.13 -1.70 10.26
C ARG A 51 -0.69 -1.75 8.98
N PHE A 52 -2.00 -1.56 9.09
CA PHE A 52 -2.97 -1.39 8.00
C PHE A 52 -2.51 -0.41 6.91
N ARG A 53 -1.80 0.67 7.27
CA ARG A 53 -1.34 1.70 6.33
C ARG A 53 -0.29 1.22 5.31
N GLN A 54 0.39 0.10 5.59
CA GLN A 54 1.37 -0.48 4.65
C GLN A 54 0.70 -1.37 3.60
N ALA A 55 -0.48 -1.93 3.87
CA ALA A 55 -1.21 -2.79 2.94
C ALA A 55 -1.94 -2.03 1.82
N ILE A 56 -2.23 -0.75 2.03
CA ILE A 56 -2.98 0.11 1.09
C ILE A 56 -2.40 0.14 -0.34
N PRO A 57 -1.09 0.39 -0.56
CA PRO A 57 -0.54 0.47 -1.92
C PRO A 57 -0.66 -0.85 -2.69
N GLY A 58 -0.44 -2.00 -2.01
CA GLY A 58 -0.63 -3.32 -2.62
C GLY A 58 -2.10 -3.59 -2.95
N ALA A 59 -3.01 -3.27 -2.02
CA ALA A 59 -4.45 -3.45 -2.22
C ALA A 59 -4.99 -2.63 -3.40
N ILE A 60 -4.56 -1.38 -3.56
CA ILE A 60 -4.94 -0.54 -4.70
C ILE A 60 -4.47 -1.16 -6.01
N LEU A 61 -3.19 -1.56 -6.10
CA LEU A 61 -2.64 -2.20 -7.30
C LEU A 61 -3.43 -3.47 -7.67
N THR A 62 -3.60 -4.38 -6.71
CA THR A 62 -4.31 -5.65 -6.95
C THR A 62 -5.74 -5.42 -7.40
N THR A 63 -6.41 -4.40 -6.87
CA THR A 63 -7.80 -4.07 -7.24
C THR A 63 -7.89 -3.51 -8.65
N VAL A 64 -6.98 -2.62 -9.03
CA VAL A 64 -6.92 -2.09 -10.40
C VAL A 64 -6.67 -3.23 -11.39
N LEU A 65 -5.70 -4.09 -11.10
CA LEU A 65 -5.45 -5.27 -11.93
C LEU A 65 -6.64 -6.22 -11.95
N PHE A 66 -7.35 -6.39 -10.83
CA PHE A 66 -8.52 -7.28 -10.77
C PHE A 66 -9.65 -6.80 -11.66
N VAL A 67 -9.96 -5.50 -11.64
CA VAL A 67 -10.97 -4.91 -12.53
C VAL A 67 -10.55 -5.08 -13.99
N LEU A 68 -9.28 -4.84 -14.30
CA LEU A 68 -8.74 -4.98 -15.66
C LEU A 68 -8.81 -6.44 -16.14
N THR A 69 -8.37 -7.38 -15.33
CA THR A 69 -8.48 -8.83 -15.58
C THR A 69 -9.95 -9.25 -15.76
N THR A 70 -10.86 -8.73 -14.94
CA THR A 70 -12.30 -9.02 -15.05
C THR A 70 -12.86 -8.57 -16.38
N TYR A 71 -12.46 -7.38 -16.84
CA TYR A 71 -12.87 -6.86 -18.14
C TYR A 71 -12.31 -7.71 -19.30
N ILE A 72 -11.01 -8.04 -19.25
CA ILE A 72 -10.36 -8.89 -20.27
C ILE A 72 -11.02 -10.27 -20.32
N PHE A 73 -11.27 -10.88 -19.16
CA PHE A 73 -11.91 -12.19 -19.11
C PHE A 73 -13.36 -12.15 -19.60
N ALA A 74 -14.13 -11.10 -19.33
CA ALA A 74 -15.48 -10.96 -19.86
C ALA A 74 -15.49 -10.96 -21.40
N ILE A 75 -14.51 -10.31 -22.04
CA ILE A 75 -14.33 -10.35 -23.50
C ILE A 75 -13.95 -11.76 -23.93
N TYR A 76 -12.99 -12.40 -23.26
CA TYR A 76 -12.53 -13.75 -23.58
C TYR A 76 -13.65 -14.80 -23.51
N VAL A 77 -14.49 -14.74 -22.47
CA VAL A 77 -15.63 -15.64 -22.28
C VAL A 77 -16.67 -15.46 -23.38
N LYS A 78 -16.94 -14.22 -23.80
CA LYS A 78 -17.93 -13.93 -24.85
C LYS A 78 -17.61 -14.63 -26.18
N ASP A 79 -16.33 -14.71 -26.53
CA ASP A 79 -15.89 -15.36 -27.77
C ASP A 79 -15.75 -16.88 -27.64
N ILE A 80 -15.20 -17.36 -26.52
CA ILE A 80 -15.08 -18.81 -26.25
C ILE A 80 -16.44 -19.48 -26.12
N ALA A 81 -17.41 -18.87 -25.41
CA ALA A 81 -18.74 -19.45 -25.20
C ALA A 81 -19.49 -19.75 -26.51
N ARG A 82 -19.19 -18.99 -27.59
CA ARG A 82 -19.79 -19.17 -28.91
C ARG A 82 -19.19 -20.36 -29.69
N TYR A 83 -17.94 -20.71 -29.42
CA TYR A 83 -17.24 -21.83 -30.08
C TYR A 83 -17.31 -23.15 -29.32
N ASN A 84 -17.64 -23.13 -28.02
CA ASN A 84 -17.43 -24.27 -27.11
C ASN A 84 -18.61 -25.26 -27.01
N VAL A 85 -19.50 -25.31 -28.01
CA VAL A 85 -20.72 -26.15 -28.00
C VAL A 85 -20.40 -27.65 -27.91
N LEU A 86 -19.19 -28.08 -28.32
CA LEU A 86 -18.76 -29.48 -28.29
C LEU A 86 -18.02 -29.92 -27.01
N TYR A 87 -17.38 -28.99 -26.28
CA TYR A 87 -16.53 -29.29 -25.11
C TYR A 87 -17.02 -28.60 -23.82
N GLY A 88 -18.31 -28.26 -23.77
CA GLY A 88 -18.91 -27.31 -22.83
C GLY A 88 -18.44 -27.40 -21.37
N SER A 89 -18.43 -28.60 -20.76
CA SER A 89 -18.03 -28.78 -19.35
C SER A 89 -16.51 -28.68 -19.15
N ILE A 90 -15.71 -29.34 -19.99
CA ILE A 90 -14.25 -29.36 -19.89
C ILE A 90 -13.69 -27.95 -20.15
N GLY A 91 -14.20 -27.25 -21.16
CA GLY A 91 -13.76 -25.90 -21.45
C GLY A 91 -14.17 -24.89 -20.38
N SER A 92 -15.31 -25.09 -19.71
CA SER A 92 -15.69 -24.29 -18.54
C SER A 92 -14.73 -24.50 -17.36
N MET A 93 -14.29 -25.75 -17.12
CA MET A 93 -13.30 -26.07 -16.08
C MET A 93 -11.94 -25.42 -16.35
N ILE A 94 -11.45 -25.50 -17.59
CA ILE A 94 -10.19 -24.88 -18.01
C ILE A 94 -10.26 -23.35 -17.88
N LEU A 95 -11.38 -22.75 -18.30
CA LEU A 95 -11.62 -21.33 -18.18
C LEU A 95 -11.61 -20.86 -16.71
N LEU A 96 -12.23 -21.63 -15.82
CA LEU A 96 -12.20 -21.39 -14.37
C LEU A 96 -10.79 -21.54 -13.79
N MET A 97 -10.03 -22.55 -14.22
CA MET A 97 -8.63 -22.73 -13.84
C MET A 97 -7.77 -21.52 -14.22
N VAL A 98 -7.88 -21.05 -15.46
CA VAL A 98 -7.16 -19.85 -15.94
C VAL A 98 -7.58 -18.62 -15.12
N TRP A 99 -8.88 -18.45 -14.87
CA TRP A 99 -9.39 -17.34 -14.07
C TRP A 99 -8.80 -17.32 -12.66
N VAL A 100 -8.83 -18.46 -11.95
CA VAL A 100 -8.27 -18.58 -10.61
C VAL A 100 -6.76 -18.35 -10.64
N ASN A 101 -6.06 -18.92 -11.61
CA ASN A 101 -4.61 -18.78 -11.75
C ASN A 101 -4.19 -17.32 -11.94
N VAL A 102 -4.89 -16.56 -12.78
CA VAL A 102 -4.64 -15.13 -12.96
C VAL A 102 -4.89 -14.36 -11.66
N ASN A 103 -5.99 -14.67 -10.94
CA ASN A 103 -6.27 -14.05 -9.64
C ASN A 103 -5.16 -14.29 -8.60
N VAL A 104 -4.56 -15.48 -8.61
CA VAL A 104 -3.40 -15.80 -7.75
C VAL A 104 -2.21 -14.92 -8.11
N TYR A 105 -1.88 -14.74 -9.39
CA TYR A 105 -0.79 -13.85 -9.79
C TYR A 105 -1.00 -12.39 -9.38
N LEU A 106 -2.23 -11.90 -9.49
CA LEU A 106 -2.60 -10.57 -9.01
C LEU A 106 -2.29 -10.38 -7.51
N LEU A 107 -2.66 -11.38 -6.71
CA LEU A 107 -2.38 -11.41 -5.28
C LEU A 107 -0.87 -11.43 -4.98
N LEU A 108 -0.08 -12.18 -5.76
CA LEU A 108 1.38 -12.19 -5.60
C LEU A 108 1.98 -10.83 -5.93
N PHE A 109 1.57 -10.19 -7.03
CA PHE A 109 2.10 -8.89 -7.42
C PHE A 109 1.85 -7.79 -6.39
N GLY A 110 0.63 -7.70 -5.83
CA GLY A 110 0.39 -6.72 -4.77
C GLY A 110 1.18 -7.00 -3.48
N ASN A 111 1.51 -8.28 -3.21
CA ASN A 111 2.34 -8.67 -2.06
C ASN A 111 3.79 -8.28 -2.29
N GLU A 112 4.31 -8.53 -3.48
CA GLU A 112 5.66 -8.18 -3.89
C GLU A 112 5.87 -6.66 -3.83
N LEU A 113 4.92 -5.87 -4.35
CA LEU A 113 4.95 -4.41 -4.22
C LEU A 113 5.02 -3.97 -2.75
N ASN A 114 4.19 -4.56 -1.90
CA ASN A 114 4.15 -4.23 -0.48
C ASN A 114 5.47 -4.58 0.24
N MET A 115 6.08 -5.72 -0.10
CA MET A 115 7.42 -6.08 0.39
C MET A 115 8.51 -5.14 -0.11
N ALA A 116 8.48 -4.76 -1.39
CA ALA A 116 9.45 -3.84 -2.00
C ALA A 116 9.43 -2.46 -1.32
N ILE A 117 8.23 -1.90 -1.10
CA ILE A 117 8.07 -0.61 -0.38
C ILE A 117 8.61 -0.72 1.05
N ARG A 118 8.36 -1.85 1.74
CA ARG A 118 8.87 -2.06 3.09
C ARG A 118 10.40 -2.13 3.13
N LYS A 119 11.01 -2.81 2.16
CA LYS A 119 12.47 -2.93 2.04
C LYS A 119 13.12 -1.54 1.88
N LEU A 120 12.58 -0.72 0.97
CA LEU A 120 13.06 0.65 0.75
C LEU A 120 12.92 1.54 2.00
N ARG A 121 11.83 1.41 2.75
CA ARG A 121 11.65 2.18 3.99
C ARG A 121 12.63 1.77 5.07
N LEU A 122 12.92 0.47 5.20
CA LEU A 122 13.86 -0.04 6.18
C LEU A 122 15.29 0.41 5.89
N GLU A 123 15.68 0.39 4.61
CA GLU A 123 17.01 0.84 4.16
C GLU A 123 17.25 2.32 4.47
N LYS A 124 16.25 3.19 4.25
CA LYS A 124 16.33 4.61 4.65
C LYS A 124 16.52 4.81 6.15
N LEU A 125 15.78 4.07 6.98
CA LEU A 125 15.90 4.18 8.43
C LEU A 125 17.29 3.78 8.91
N LEU A 126 17.88 2.75 8.30
CA LEU A 126 19.22 2.30 8.62
C LEU A 126 20.28 3.33 8.17
N SER A 127 20.12 3.92 6.97
CA SER A 127 21.03 4.98 6.52
C SER A 127 20.95 6.24 7.39
N ASP A 128 19.76 6.61 7.86
CA ASP A 128 19.57 7.77 8.74
C ASP A 128 20.23 7.53 10.11
N GLU A 129 20.15 6.30 10.65
CA GLU A 129 20.80 5.94 11.91
C GLU A 129 22.33 5.94 11.78
N LEU A 130 22.88 5.36 10.71
CA LEU A 130 24.32 5.41 10.45
C LEU A 130 24.83 6.84 10.26
N GLN A 131 24.05 7.72 9.63
CA GLN A 131 24.40 9.13 9.53
C GLN A 131 24.41 9.81 10.89
N LYS A 132 23.42 9.53 11.75
CA LYS A 132 23.41 10.06 13.13
C LYS A 132 24.61 9.57 13.92
N GLU A 133 24.91 8.27 13.89
CA GLU A 133 26.09 7.72 14.58
C GLU A 133 27.39 8.33 14.05
N ALA A 134 27.52 8.51 12.74
CA ALA A 134 28.70 9.15 12.15
C ALA A 134 28.80 10.65 12.49
N LEU A 135 27.67 11.36 12.61
CA LEU A 135 27.63 12.75 13.05
C LEU A 135 27.97 12.88 14.54
N VAL A 136 27.47 11.97 15.39
CA VAL A 136 27.80 11.90 16.81
C VAL A 136 29.31 11.61 16.99
N TYR A 137 29.85 10.63 16.26
CA TYR A 137 31.28 10.33 16.25
C TYR A 137 32.12 11.54 15.81
N LYS A 138 31.71 12.24 14.74
CA LYS A 138 32.40 13.45 14.28
C LYS A 138 32.30 14.62 15.25
N ALA A 139 31.19 14.78 15.97
CA ALA A 139 31.04 15.82 16.98
C ALA A 139 31.99 15.58 18.16
N GLN A 140 32.07 14.33 18.63
CA GLN A 140 32.95 13.93 19.72
C GLN A 140 34.45 14.00 19.38
N VAL A 141 34.81 13.87 18.09
CA VAL A 141 36.20 14.00 17.61
C VAL A 141 36.56 15.46 17.27
N LYS A 142 35.57 16.33 17.01
CA LYS A 142 35.80 17.74 16.61
C LYS A 142 35.99 18.68 17.81
N GLU A 143 35.66 18.26 19.01
CA GLU A 143 36.17 18.89 20.24
C GLU A 143 37.55 18.29 20.52
N PRO A 144 38.67 18.93 20.12
CA PRO A 144 39.90 18.68 20.84
C PRO A 144 39.62 19.13 22.27
N ASP A 145 39.77 18.23 23.22
CA ASP A 145 39.73 18.47 24.65
C ASP A 145 40.91 19.35 25.07
N LEU A 146 40.95 20.59 24.56
CA LEU A 146 41.92 21.61 24.91
C LEU A 146 42.00 21.82 26.43
N GLU A 147 40.91 21.56 27.16
CA GLU A 147 40.87 21.65 28.62
C GLU A 147 41.64 20.50 29.32
N SER A 148 41.67 19.29 28.74
CA SER A 148 42.37 18.13 29.33
C SER A 148 43.87 18.18 29.09
N ASP A 149 44.30 18.61 27.89
CA ASP A 149 45.70 18.84 27.55
C ASP A 149 46.30 20.04 28.31
N GLU A 150 45.53 21.11 28.53
CA GLU A 150 45.95 22.25 29.34
C GLU A 150 46.08 21.89 30.83
N GLU A 151 45.19 21.05 31.38
CA GLU A 151 45.29 20.61 32.77
C GLU A 151 46.51 19.69 32.98
N HIS A 152 46.82 18.84 32.01
CA HIS A 152 47.97 17.93 32.04
C HIS A 152 49.31 18.69 31.94
N THR A 153 49.38 19.72 31.10
CA THR A 153 50.55 20.61 30.99
C THR A 153 50.70 21.52 32.21
N ARG A 154 49.58 21.99 32.81
CA ARG A 154 49.59 22.80 34.02
C ARG A 154 50.07 22.02 35.25
N LYS A 155 49.68 20.75 35.38
CA LYS A 155 50.17 19.85 36.45
C LYS A 155 51.66 19.52 36.29
N LEU A 156 52.13 19.31 35.06
CA LEU A 156 53.57 19.09 34.79
C LEU A 156 54.42 20.30 35.17
N ASN A 157 53.98 21.51 34.82
CA ASN A 157 54.70 22.73 35.16
C ASN A 157 54.69 22.98 36.68
N GLN A 158 53.56 22.77 37.35
CA GLN A 158 53.48 22.86 38.81
C GLN A 158 54.37 21.84 39.54
N GLU A 159 54.52 20.64 38.98
CA GLU A 159 55.40 19.62 39.56
C GLU A 159 56.89 19.96 39.37
N ASN A 160 57.25 20.56 38.23
CA ASN A 160 58.63 20.99 37.95
C ASN A 160 59.03 22.21 38.80
N ASP A 161 58.12 23.16 39.03
CA ASP A 161 58.37 24.35 39.86
C ASP A 161 58.50 24.03 41.36
N SER A 162 57.99 22.87 41.80
CA SER A 162 58.10 22.36 43.18
C SER A 162 59.45 21.68 43.48
N LYS A 163 60.17 21.25 42.44
CA LYS A 163 61.43 20.49 42.53
C LYS A 163 62.69 21.33 42.26
N ALA A 164 62.54 22.62 41.96
CA ALA A 164 63.63 23.60 41.80
C ALA A 164 63.79 24.45 43.07
#